data_AF-A0A0A1FG80-F1
#
_entry.id   AF-A0A0A1FG80-F1
#
_cell.length_a   1.000
_cell.length_b   1.000
_cell.length_c   1.000
_cell.angle_alpha   90.00
_cell.angle_beta   90.00
_cell.angle_gamma   90.00
#
_symmetry.space_group_name_H-M   'P 1'
#
loop_
_entity.id
_entity.type
_entity.pdbx_description
1 polymer ?
#
loop_
_entity_poly.entity_id
_entity_poly.type
_entity_poly.pdbx_seq_one_letter_code
_entity_poly.pdbx_strand_id
1 'polypeptide(L)'
;MTLSSYNHLLESVLNGHPGFISLPFLLALAIAEWGVYLVPTSLLALWISGSRATRIISLKAVVTMAATVLASKIVPLLWAAILQTVEDGYLPPPQNEHYLSPSVTIAIILATGLTLWTARAIKIKWVGILLVGLSLAVSWAKIFLGMHYPLDIFGAGLVSLAIMLAMNSRYGKTVSHGAVRFLNGRLQNLALLSEVSHLFKGQPANRRQSITLYTCLRHSPRGMSYFAKQLKLSVRTLVHYQQTQRWLAYWNATPMHAKLAQATPRLLQKIYRPYQSLRLRSQDRMNLLVSHYDFIFRQGLDTLILRAAQSAQVLGSFNGKSGAVYEIRLSAIATLDREGELALDLYSDQQRLFSIAFTFNGSEPNPGIGIGCLQGPRGSDAQERVRHATRDMFGMRPKGLMVRLVREIGRAYGCKELVLVGNQNRVLFHQIRTGKVLADYDDFWQEIGATRRPDGEYQLSCGDIPVPDLLAIPSSKRSEARKRIELTERAVQAALHGFSGRFKQV
;
A
#
# COMPACT_ATOMS: atom_id res chain seq x y z
N MET A 1 -13.27 21.05 -25.93
CA MET A 1 -13.52 20.83 -27.37
C MET A 1 -13.75 19.34 -27.58
N THR A 2 -14.81 18.99 -28.29
CA THR A 2 -15.12 17.62 -28.73
C THR A 2 -14.28 17.31 -29.97
N LEU A 3 -13.95 16.04 -30.20
CA LEU A 3 -13.19 15.57 -31.38
C LEU A 3 -13.76 16.06 -32.73
N SER A 4 -15.05 16.40 -32.79
CA SER A 4 -15.74 16.87 -34.00
C SER A 4 -15.22 18.21 -34.54
N SER A 5 -14.80 19.14 -33.67
CA SER A 5 -14.25 20.44 -34.11
C SER A 5 -12.87 20.28 -34.75
N TYR A 6 -12.13 19.24 -34.36
CA TYR A 6 -10.80 18.91 -34.86
C TYR A 6 -10.87 18.36 -36.29
N ASN A 7 -11.84 17.48 -36.56
CA ASN A 7 -12.06 16.92 -37.89
C ASN A 7 -12.54 17.97 -38.90
N HIS A 8 -13.42 18.90 -38.53
CA HIS A 8 -13.88 19.94 -39.47
C HIS A 8 -12.79 20.96 -39.83
N LEU A 9 -11.94 21.35 -38.89
CA LEU A 9 -10.79 22.22 -39.18
C LEU A 9 -9.78 21.50 -40.08
N LEU A 10 -9.49 20.23 -39.81
CA LEU A 10 -8.63 19.41 -40.68
C LEU A 10 -9.24 19.15 -42.06
N GLU A 11 -10.54 18.88 -42.17
CA GLU A 11 -11.25 18.68 -43.45
C GLU A 11 -11.31 19.97 -44.28
N SER A 12 -11.57 21.12 -43.67
CA SER A 12 -11.54 22.41 -44.38
C SER A 12 -10.14 22.78 -44.89
N VAL A 13 -9.09 22.30 -44.21
CA VAL A 13 -7.68 22.52 -44.56
C VAL A 13 -7.18 21.50 -45.59
N LEU A 14 -7.67 20.26 -45.55
CA LEU A 14 -7.37 19.22 -46.54
C LEU A 14 -8.10 19.44 -47.87
N ASN A 15 -9.28 20.07 -47.84
CA ASN A 15 -10.08 20.38 -49.04
C ASN A 15 -9.81 21.78 -49.63
N GLY A 16 -9.00 22.62 -48.98
CA GLY A 16 -8.54 23.91 -49.51
C GLY A 16 -7.26 23.78 -50.34
N HIS A 17 -7.09 24.65 -51.36
CA HIS A 17 -5.98 24.60 -52.35
C HIS A 17 -4.60 24.24 -51.76
N PRO A 18 -3.76 23.47 -52.51
CA PRO A 18 -2.55 22.78 -52.03
C PRO A 18 -1.34 23.70 -51.76
N GLY A 19 -1.53 24.79 -51.00
CA GLY A 19 -0.47 25.76 -50.68
C GLY A 19 -0.56 26.40 -49.29
N PHE A 20 -1.50 26.02 -48.43
CA PHE A 20 -1.81 26.79 -47.20
C PHE A 20 -1.28 26.24 -45.87
N ILE A 21 -0.51 25.15 -45.84
CA ILE A 21 0.18 24.70 -44.61
C ILE A 21 1.50 25.49 -44.47
N SER A 22 1.38 26.79 -44.21
CA SER A 22 2.55 27.63 -43.94
C SER A 22 3.07 27.40 -42.51
N LEU A 23 4.39 27.45 -42.31
CA LEU A 23 5.03 27.33 -40.99
C LEU A 23 4.38 28.24 -39.90
N PRO A 24 3.97 29.50 -40.20
CA PRO A 24 3.24 30.33 -39.24
C PRO A 24 1.91 29.74 -38.76
N PHE A 25 1.17 29.05 -39.63
CA PHE A 25 -0.11 28.43 -39.28
C PHE A 25 0.09 27.23 -38.34
N LEU A 26 1.04 26.35 -38.64
CA LEU A 26 1.40 25.23 -37.76
C LEU A 26 1.90 25.70 -36.40
N LEU A 27 2.68 26.79 -36.38
CA LEU A 27 3.18 27.40 -35.15
C LEU A 27 2.04 28.02 -34.32
N ALA A 28 1.09 28.71 -34.96
CA ALA A 28 -0.11 29.21 -34.29
C ALA A 28 -0.95 28.07 -33.70
N LEU A 29 -1.16 26.98 -34.44
CA LEU A 29 -1.88 25.80 -33.97
C LEU A 29 -1.18 25.16 -32.77
N ALA A 30 0.13 24.96 -32.85
CA ALA A 30 0.93 24.41 -31.77
C ALA A 30 0.83 25.26 -30.49
N ILE A 31 0.95 26.59 -30.61
CA ILE A 31 0.84 27.51 -29.48
C ILE A 31 -0.56 27.44 -28.87
N ALA A 32 -1.62 27.48 -29.70
CA ALA A 32 -3.00 27.54 -29.23
C ALA A 32 -3.46 26.26 -28.50
N GLU A 33 -2.96 25.08 -28.91
CA GLU A 33 -3.32 23.80 -28.31
C GLU A 33 -2.40 23.39 -27.16
N TRP A 34 -1.09 23.51 -27.35
CA TRP A 34 -0.12 22.93 -26.44
C TRP A 34 0.34 23.91 -25.35
N GLY A 35 0.15 25.22 -25.55
CA GLY A 35 0.59 26.25 -24.61
C GLY A 35 0.02 26.07 -23.19
N VAL A 36 -1.20 25.53 -23.05
CA VAL A 36 -1.82 25.32 -21.73
C VAL A 36 -1.08 24.31 -20.86
N TYR A 37 -0.39 23.33 -21.45
CA TYR A 37 0.35 22.31 -20.71
C TYR A 37 1.64 22.84 -20.06
N LEU A 38 2.08 24.05 -20.42
CA LEU A 38 3.20 24.72 -19.76
C LEU A 38 2.85 25.19 -18.33
N VAL A 39 1.56 25.34 -18.01
CA VAL A 39 1.10 25.73 -16.66
C VAL A 39 1.33 24.63 -15.63
N PRO A 40 0.79 23.39 -15.78
CA PRO A 40 1.02 22.34 -14.79
C PRO A 40 2.50 21.93 -14.72
N THR A 41 3.22 21.93 -15.84
CA THR A 41 4.66 21.56 -15.87
C THR A 41 5.51 22.59 -15.14
N SER A 42 5.27 23.90 -15.34
CA SER A 42 5.98 24.96 -14.62
C SER A 42 5.68 24.96 -13.11
N LEU A 43 4.42 24.74 -12.72
CA LEU A 43 4.04 24.63 -11.30
C LEU A 43 4.69 23.41 -10.62
N LEU A 44 4.75 22.28 -11.32
CA LEU A 44 5.41 21.06 -10.83
C LEU A 44 6.93 21.24 -10.73
N ALA A 45 7.56 21.88 -11.72
CA ALA A 45 8.98 22.22 -11.68
C ALA A 45 9.31 23.16 -10.53
N LEU A 46 8.51 24.21 -10.31
CA LEU A 46 8.65 25.13 -9.17
C LEU A 46 8.41 24.43 -7.83
N TRP A 47 7.50 23.46 -7.78
CA TRP A 47 7.22 22.68 -6.58
C TRP A 47 8.39 21.78 -6.16
N ILE A 48 9.01 21.09 -7.14
CA ILE A 48 10.14 20.18 -6.92
C ILE A 48 11.43 20.95 -6.59
N SER A 49 11.74 21.99 -7.37
CA SER A 49 12.98 22.76 -7.22
C SER A 49 12.92 23.83 -6.12
N GLY A 50 11.73 24.16 -5.63
CA GLY A 50 11.48 25.33 -4.79
C GLY A 50 11.64 25.14 -3.29
N SER A 51 11.96 26.23 -2.60
CA SER A 51 11.96 26.31 -1.12
C SER A 51 10.53 26.27 -0.57
N ARG A 52 10.37 26.20 0.77
CA ARG A 52 9.05 26.21 1.43
C ARG A 52 8.19 27.40 1.00
N ALA A 53 8.81 28.57 0.81
CA ALA A 53 8.12 29.77 0.33
C ALA A 53 7.63 29.59 -1.12
N THR A 54 8.45 29.02 -2.00
CA THR A 54 8.08 28.72 -3.39
C THR A 54 6.90 27.75 -3.46
N ARG A 55 6.93 26.68 -2.65
CA ARG A 55 5.86 25.68 -2.59
C ARG A 55 4.50 26.28 -2.21
N ILE A 56 4.49 27.17 -1.22
CA ILE A 56 3.27 27.88 -0.79
C ILE A 56 2.70 28.74 -1.94
N ILE A 57 3.57 29.42 -2.67
CA ILE A 57 3.17 30.27 -3.81
C ILE A 57 2.65 29.41 -4.96
N SER A 58 3.29 28.27 -5.27
CA SER A 58 2.81 27.32 -6.28
C SER A 58 1.43 26.76 -5.92
N LEU A 59 1.17 26.39 -4.65
CA LEU A 59 -0.16 25.96 -4.22
C LEU A 59 -1.19 27.08 -4.32
N LYS A 60 -0.82 28.32 -3.98
CA LYS A 60 -1.69 29.48 -4.18
C LYS A 60 -2.06 29.66 -5.66
N ALA A 61 -1.10 29.47 -6.56
CA ALA A 61 -1.35 29.51 -8.01
C ALA A 61 -2.29 28.38 -8.46
N VAL A 62 -2.17 27.17 -7.91
CA VAL A 62 -3.12 26.06 -8.18
C VAL A 62 -4.54 26.38 -7.71
N VAL A 63 -4.69 26.93 -6.50
CA VAL A 63 -6.01 27.33 -5.97
C VAL A 63 -6.61 28.45 -6.83
N THR A 64 -5.80 29.43 -7.23
CA THR A 64 -6.24 30.53 -8.09
C THR A 64 -6.65 30.02 -9.47
N MET A 65 -5.88 29.10 -10.05
CA MET A 65 -6.22 28.42 -11.30
C MET A 65 -7.58 27.71 -11.22
N ALA A 66 -7.81 26.94 -10.16
CA ALA A 66 -9.08 26.22 -9.97
C ALA A 66 -10.27 27.19 -9.83
N ALA A 67 -10.10 28.28 -9.07
CA ALA A 67 -11.12 29.33 -8.94
C ALA A 67 -11.42 30.01 -10.29
N THR A 68 -10.38 30.28 -11.09
CA THR A 68 -10.54 30.85 -12.44
C THR A 68 -11.30 29.92 -13.38
N VAL A 69 -11.05 28.61 -13.33
CA VAL A 69 -11.80 27.63 -14.13
C VAL A 69 -13.27 27.64 -13.76
N LEU A 70 -13.59 27.62 -12.47
CA LEU A 70 -14.97 27.67 -11.99
C LEU A 70 -15.65 28.97 -12.44
N ALA A 71 -15.02 30.12 -12.23
CA ALA A 71 -15.55 31.41 -12.66
C ALA A 71 -15.80 31.45 -14.18
N SER A 72 -14.84 30.97 -14.99
CA SER A 72 -14.98 30.95 -16.45
C SER A 72 -16.10 30.03 -16.94
N LYS A 73 -16.49 29.02 -16.14
CA LYS A 73 -17.64 28.14 -16.44
C LYS A 73 -18.98 28.68 -15.95
N ILE A 74 -18.97 29.52 -14.92
CA ILE A 74 -20.17 30.16 -14.36
C ILE A 74 -20.61 31.34 -15.22
N VAL A 75 -19.69 32.11 -15.80
CA VAL A 75 -19.99 33.31 -16.60
C VAL A 75 -21.01 33.05 -17.73
N PRO A 76 -20.86 32.01 -18.59
CA PRO A 76 -21.84 31.73 -19.63
C PRO A 76 -23.21 31.33 -19.09
N LEU A 77 -23.25 30.62 -17.94
CA LEU A 77 -24.49 30.20 -17.30
C LEU A 77 -25.27 31.41 -16.74
N LEU A 78 -24.56 32.35 -16.13
CA LEU A 78 -25.15 33.60 -15.65
C LEU A 78 -25.61 34.47 -16.83
N TRP A 79 -24.81 34.56 -17.90
CA TRP A 79 -25.17 35.31 -19.09
C TRP A 79 -26.45 34.78 -19.75
N ALA A 80 -26.55 33.45 -19.90
CA ALA A 80 -27.75 32.79 -20.42
C ALA A 80 -28.98 33.03 -19.51
N ALA A 81 -28.81 32.95 -18.19
CA ALA A 81 -29.91 33.23 -17.25
C ALA A 81 -30.39 34.69 -17.31
N ILE A 82 -29.47 35.65 -17.50
CA ILE A 82 -29.81 37.07 -17.64
C ILE A 82 -30.56 37.33 -18.96
N LEU A 83 -30.09 36.77 -20.08
CA LEU A 83 -30.80 36.92 -21.36
C LEU A 83 -32.22 36.34 -21.28
N GLN A 84 -32.37 35.17 -20.67
CA GLN A 84 -33.67 34.53 -20.51
C GLN A 84 -34.66 35.38 -19.69
N THR A 85 -34.17 36.16 -18.72
CA THR A 85 -35.03 37.11 -17.95
C THR A 85 -35.39 38.39 -18.71
N VAL A 86 -34.63 38.75 -19.75
CA VAL A 86 -34.89 39.94 -20.60
C VAL A 86 -35.85 39.59 -21.74
N GLU A 87 -35.82 38.34 -22.23
CA GLU A 87 -36.64 37.84 -23.35
C GLU A 87 -38.12 37.52 -23.00
N ASP A 88 -38.52 37.58 -21.72
CA ASP A 88 -39.94 37.52 -21.32
C ASP A 88 -40.76 38.74 -21.83
N GLY A 89 -40.10 39.72 -22.46
CA GLY A 89 -40.73 40.82 -23.21
C GLY A 89 -40.52 40.70 -24.72
N TYR A 90 -41.50 40.12 -25.42
CA TYR A 90 -41.75 40.20 -26.88
C TYR A 90 -40.55 40.49 -27.79
N LEU A 91 -39.87 39.45 -28.30
CA LEU A 91 -39.35 39.29 -29.68
C LEU A 91 -38.59 37.94 -29.78
N PRO A 92 -38.63 37.21 -30.91
CA PRO A 92 -37.84 35.98 -31.08
C PRO A 92 -36.32 36.30 -31.16
N PRO A 93 -35.45 35.44 -30.61
CA PRO A 93 -34.00 35.69 -30.57
C PRO A 93 -33.39 35.79 -31.98
N PRO A 94 -32.46 36.72 -32.24
CA PRO A 94 -31.69 36.74 -33.48
C PRO A 94 -30.88 35.45 -33.62
N GLN A 95 -30.92 34.82 -34.80
CA GLN A 95 -30.24 33.53 -35.08
C GLN A 95 -28.69 33.57 -34.95
N ASN A 96 -28.09 34.74 -34.69
CA ASN A 96 -26.64 34.96 -34.65
C ASN A 96 -26.15 35.66 -33.36
N GLU A 97 -26.76 35.40 -32.20
CA GLU A 97 -26.24 35.94 -30.94
C GLU A 97 -25.03 35.15 -30.44
N HIS A 98 -23.87 35.82 -30.43
CA HIS A 98 -22.64 35.29 -29.83
C HIS A 98 -22.71 35.41 -28.31
N TYR A 99 -22.82 34.28 -27.62
CA TYR A 99 -22.79 34.23 -26.14
C TYR A 99 -21.36 34.45 -25.64
N LEU A 100 -21.18 35.37 -24.68
CA LEU A 100 -19.88 35.61 -24.04
C LEU A 100 -19.39 34.33 -23.34
N SER A 101 -18.37 33.69 -23.91
CA SER A 101 -17.81 32.45 -23.36
C SER A 101 -16.31 32.60 -23.13
N PRO A 102 -15.88 33.05 -21.94
CA PRO A 102 -14.47 33.23 -21.62
C PRO A 102 -13.64 32.00 -21.93
N SER A 103 -12.55 32.18 -22.69
CA SER A 103 -11.63 31.09 -23.00
C SER A 103 -10.92 30.58 -21.75
N VAL A 104 -11.33 29.40 -21.27
CA VAL A 104 -10.78 28.75 -20.07
C VAL A 104 -9.26 28.57 -20.16
N THR A 105 -8.73 28.25 -21.34
CA THR A 105 -7.28 28.05 -21.53
C THR A 105 -6.49 29.34 -21.30
N ILE A 106 -6.96 30.45 -21.86
CA ILE A 106 -6.31 31.76 -21.72
C ILE A 106 -6.44 32.20 -20.26
N ALA A 107 -7.62 31.99 -19.66
CA ALA A 107 -7.87 32.39 -18.29
C ALA A 107 -6.95 31.65 -17.28
N ILE A 108 -6.75 30.34 -17.47
CA ILE A 108 -5.82 29.53 -16.67
C ILE A 108 -4.39 30.05 -16.76
N ILE A 109 -3.88 30.25 -17.98
CA ILE A 109 -2.49 30.68 -18.22
C ILE A 109 -2.27 32.07 -17.63
N LEU A 110 -3.19 33.00 -17.87
CA LEU A 110 -3.09 34.37 -17.38
C LEU A 110 -3.20 34.46 -15.86
N ALA A 111 -4.20 33.82 -15.24
CA ALA A 111 -4.40 33.87 -13.80
C ALA A 111 -3.21 33.26 -13.03
N THR A 112 -2.65 32.15 -13.55
CA THR A 112 -1.43 31.55 -12.96
C THR A 112 -0.21 32.44 -13.16
N GLY A 113 0.00 33.00 -14.35
CA GLY A 113 1.08 33.93 -14.64
C GLY A 113 1.06 35.16 -13.74
N LEU A 114 -0.10 35.83 -13.63
CA LEU A 114 -0.30 36.98 -12.75
C LEU A 114 -0.04 36.62 -11.27
N THR A 115 -0.53 35.47 -10.81
CA THR A 115 -0.32 35.03 -9.43
C THR A 115 1.16 34.82 -9.11
N LEU A 116 1.91 34.19 -10.03
CA LEU A 116 3.36 33.98 -9.87
C LEU A 116 4.15 35.29 -10.01
N TRP A 117 3.69 36.23 -10.83
CA TRP A 117 4.32 37.55 -10.97
C TRP A 117 4.29 38.36 -9.66
N THR A 118 3.26 38.18 -8.83
CA THR A 118 3.19 38.81 -7.49
C THR A 118 4.17 38.22 -6.46
N ALA A 119 4.89 37.13 -6.78
CA ALA A 119 5.82 36.48 -5.86
C ALA A 119 7.01 37.39 -5.54
N ARG A 120 7.54 37.35 -4.31
CA ARG A 120 8.76 38.12 -3.96
C ARG A 120 10.04 37.57 -4.58
N ALA A 121 10.11 36.27 -4.88
CA ALA A 121 11.31 35.62 -5.38
C ALA A 121 11.50 35.85 -6.89
N ILE A 122 12.69 36.36 -7.27
CA ILE A 122 13.04 36.72 -8.66
C ILE A 122 12.82 35.56 -9.64
N LYS A 123 13.25 34.34 -9.29
CA LYS A 123 13.06 33.15 -10.14
C LYS A 123 11.59 32.84 -10.45
N ILE A 124 10.68 33.05 -9.49
CA ILE A 124 9.25 32.79 -9.66
C ILE A 124 8.59 33.89 -10.51
N LYS A 125 9.01 35.14 -10.30
CA LYS A 125 8.53 36.28 -11.10
C LYS A 125 8.79 36.07 -12.58
N TRP A 126 9.98 35.61 -12.96
CA TRP A 126 10.32 35.33 -14.35
C TRP A 126 9.41 34.27 -14.96
N VAL A 127 9.11 33.19 -14.23
CA VAL A 127 8.13 32.18 -14.70
C VAL A 127 6.75 32.80 -14.88
N GLY A 128 6.33 33.67 -13.96
CA GLY A 128 5.06 34.40 -14.09
C GLY A 128 5.01 35.30 -15.32
N ILE A 129 6.07 36.07 -15.59
CA ILE A 129 6.18 36.95 -16.77
C ILE A 129 6.13 36.12 -18.06
N LEU A 130 6.85 35.00 -18.11
CA LEU A 130 6.82 34.08 -19.27
C LEU A 130 5.42 33.52 -19.51
N LEU A 131 4.68 33.15 -18.46
CA LEU A 131 3.30 32.68 -18.60
C LEU A 131 2.34 33.79 -19.05
N VAL A 132 2.53 35.03 -18.59
CA VAL A 132 1.73 36.18 -19.10
C VAL A 132 2.02 36.41 -20.59
N GLY A 133 3.29 36.38 -20.99
CA GLY A 133 3.67 36.46 -22.41
C GLY A 133 3.09 35.31 -23.24
N LEU A 134 3.14 34.09 -22.71
CA LEU A 134 2.50 32.92 -23.32
C LEU A 134 0.99 33.10 -23.47
N SER A 135 0.31 33.68 -22.48
CA SER A 135 -1.12 33.96 -22.55
C SER A 135 -1.46 34.91 -23.71
N LEU A 136 -0.63 35.94 -23.95
CA LEU A 136 -0.81 36.84 -25.09
C LEU A 136 -0.58 36.13 -26.42
N ALA A 137 0.46 35.30 -26.51
CA ALA A 137 0.74 34.49 -27.69
C ALA A 137 -0.39 33.51 -28.01
N VAL A 138 -0.94 32.82 -26.99
CA VAL A 138 -2.09 31.92 -27.12
C VAL A 138 -3.35 32.69 -27.51
N SER A 139 -3.54 33.90 -26.97
CA SER A 139 -4.66 34.77 -27.34
C SER A 139 -4.60 35.15 -28.81
N TRP A 140 -3.45 35.62 -29.28
CA TRP A 140 -3.24 35.98 -30.68
C TRP A 140 -3.41 34.79 -31.62
N ALA A 141 -2.83 33.64 -31.27
CA ALA A 141 -2.95 32.42 -32.04
C ALA A 141 -4.42 31.95 -32.16
N LYS A 142 -5.22 32.09 -31.10
CA LYS A 142 -6.64 31.72 -31.13
C LYS A 142 -7.51 32.66 -31.95
N ILE A 143 -7.18 33.96 -32.00
CA ILE A 143 -7.83 34.92 -32.90
C ILE A 143 -7.43 34.61 -34.35
N PHE A 144 -6.13 34.41 -34.60
CA PHE A 144 -5.60 34.13 -35.93
C PHE A 144 -6.19 32.86 -36.56
N LEU A 145 -6.41 31.83 -35.75
CA LEU A 145 -7.04 30.58 -36.19
C LEU A 145 -8.57 30.64 -36.25
N GLY A 146 -9.19 31.80 -35.95
CA GLY A 146 -10.64 31.97 -35.94
C GLY A 146 -11.37 31.13 -34.88
N MET A 147 -10.65 30.64 -33.86
CA MET A 147 -11.22 29.70 -32.88
C MET A 147 -12.02 30.38 -31.77
N HIS A 148 -11.76 31.65 -31.48
CA HIS A 148 -12.44 32.43 -30.44
C HIS A 148 -12.57 33.88 -30.91
N TYR A 149 -13.64 34.55 -30.51
CA TYR A 149 -13.82 35.97 -30.79
C TYR A 149 -12.94 36.81 -29.85
N PRO A 150 -12.47 37.99 -30.28
CA PRO A 150 -11.68 38.89 -29.42
C PRO A 150 -12.37 39.22 -28.08
N LEU A 151 -13.71 39.28 -28.08
CA LEU A 151 -14.51 39.54 -26.88
C LEU A 151 -14.41 38.40 -25.83
N ASP A 152 -14.35 37.14 -26.26
CA ASP A 152 -14.20 35.98 -25.37
C ASP A 152 -12.84 35.97 -24.66
N ILE A 153 -11.81 36.46 -25.37
CA ILE A 153 -10.45 36.59 -24.87
C ILE A 153 -10.38 37.73 -23.87
N PHE A 154 -11.02 38.86 -24.18
CA PHE A 154 -11.13 39.98 -23.25
C PHE A 154 -11.87 39.58 -21.97
N GLY A 155 -12.97 38.83 -22.10
CA GLY A 155 -13.69 38.23 -20.97
C GLY A 155 -12.81 37.30 -20.13
N ALA A 156 -12.01 36.44 -20.77
CA ALA A 156 -11.02 35.61 -20.08
C ALA A 156 -9.97 36.44 -19.32
N GLY A 157 -9.53 37.55 -19.91
CA GLY A 157 -8.65 38.54 -19.29
C GLY A 157 -9.23 39.13 -18.00
N LEU A 158 -10.47 39.63 -18.09
CA LEU A 158 -11.19 40.22 -16.96
C LEU A 158 -11.42 39.21 -15.83
N VAL A 159 -11.88 38.00 -16.15
CA VAL A 159 -12.10 36.93 -15.16
C VAL A 159 -10.79 36.60 -14.43
N SER A 160 -9.69 36.46 -15.18
CA SER A 160 -8.38 36.14 -14.61
C SER A 160 -7.87 37.22 -13.67
N LEU A 161 -8.00 38.49 -14.09
CA LEU A 161 -7.60 39.65 -13.29
C LEU A 161 -8.46 39.77 -12.02
N ALA A 162 -9.78 39.65 -12.16
CA ALA A 162 -10.72 39.73 -11.04
C ALA A 162 -10.47 38.62 -10.01
N ILE A 163 -10.28 37.37 -10.45
CA ILE A 163 -9.96 36.25 -9.56
C ILE A 163 -8.59 36.44 -8.90
N MET A 164 -7.57 36.89 -9.64
CA MET A 164 -6.26 37.19 -9.05
C MET A 164 -6.34 38.27 -7.98
N LEU A 165 -7.04 39.38 -8.24
CA LEU A 165 -7.25 40.46 -7.27
C LEU A 165 -8.05 39.98 -6.06
N ALA A 166 -9.12 39.21 -6.28
CA ALA A 166 -9.91 38.60 -5.22
C ALA A 166 -9.06 37.68 -4.34
N MET A 167 -8.19 36.85 -4.93
CA MET A 167 -7.25 35.98 -4.21
C MET A 167 -6.12 36.75 -3.50
N ASN A 168 -5.88 38.01 -3.86
CA ASN A 168 -4.92 38.88 -3.18
C ASN A 168 -5.55 39.82 -2.13
N SER A 169 -6.89 39.89 -2.06
CA SER A 169 -7.63 40.60 -1.02
C SER A 169 -7.43 40.00 0.37
N ARG A 170 -7.86 40.70 1.44
CA ARG A 170 -7.78 40.18 2.83
C ARG A 170 -8.52 38.84 2.97
N TYR A 171 -9.71 38.74 2.41
CA TYR A 171 -10.53 37.52 2.42
C TYR A 171 -9.91 36.39 1.59
N GLY A 172 -9.43 36.71 0.37
CA GLY A 172 -8.76 35.75 -0.50
C GLY A 172 -7.46 35.20 0.10
N LYS A 173 -6.71 36.02 0.86
CA LYS A 173 -5.55 35.56 1.64
C LYS A 173 -5.98 34.56 2.72
N THR A 174 -7.08 34.77 3.43
CA THR A 174 -7.55 33.80 4.45
C THR A 174 -7.97 32.47 3.82
N VAL A 175 -8.75 32.52 2.74
CA VAL A 175 -9.20 31.33 2.00
C VAL A 175 -8.02 30.57 1.39
N SER A 176 -7.12 31.27 0.69
CA SER A 176 -5.92 30.65 0.10
C SER A 176 -4.97 30.11 1.17
N HIS A 177 -4.75 30.80 2.29
CA HIS A 177 -3.95 30.26 3.39
C HIS A 177 -4.62 29.05 4.06
N GLY A 178 -5.95 28.99 4.15
CA GLY A 178 -6.68 27.82 4.64
C GLY A 178 -6.53 26.62 3.72
N ALA A 179 -6.80 26.79 2.43
CA ALA A 179 -6.64 25.77 1.40
C ALA A 179 -5.19 25.30 1.27
N VAL A 180 -4.22 26.23 1.27
CA VAL A 180 -2.79 25.93 1.27
C VAL A 180 -2.40 25.21 2.55
N ARG A 181 -2.90 25.59 3.74
CA ARG A 181 -2.62 24.86 4.99
C ARG A 181 -3.21 23.45 4.99
N PHE A 182 -4.41 23.26 4.43
CA PHE A 182 -5.01 21.93 4.30
C PHE A 182 -4.22 21.05 3.34
N LEU A 183 -3.91 21.55 2.14
CA LEU A 183 -3.11 20.83 1.14
C LEU A 183 -1.68 20.59 1.65
N ASN A 184 -1.04 21.60 2.22
CA ASN A 184 0.30 21.50 2.78
C ASN A 184 0.32 20.64 4.04
N GLY A 185 -0.72 20.61 4.87
CA GLY A 185 -0.83 19.69 6.01
C GLY A 185 -0.93 18.23 5.55
N ARG A 186 -1.71 17.97 4.49
CA ARG A 186 -1.74 16.65 3.83
C ARG A 186 -0.42 16.30 3.15
N LEU A 187 0.26 17.29 2.55
CA LEU A 187 1.53 17.12 1.82
C LEU A 187 2.79 17.10 2.72
N GLN A 188 2.77 17.73 3.90
CA GLN A 188 3.85 17.69 4.89
C GLN A 188 3.77 16.45 5.78
N ASN A 189 2.55 15.95 6.01
CA ASN A 189 2.34 14.64 6.64
C ASN A 189 2.66 13.48 5.68
N LEU A 190 2.82 13.76 4.38
CA LEU A 190 3.52 12.89 3.46
C LEU A 190 5.04 13.09 3.66
N ALA A 191 5.71 12.07 4.17
CA ALA A 191 7.18 11.97 4.29
C ALA A 191 7.95 12.19 2.97
N LEU A 192 7.26 12.42 1.85
CA LEU A 192 7.81 12.77 0.54
C LEU A 192 8.56 14.12 0.55
N LEU A 193 8.09 15.14 1.27
CA LEU A 193 8.69 16.48 1.15
C LEU A 193 9.99 16.67 1.93
N SER A 194 10.21 15.92 3.02
CA SER A 194 11.50 15.88 3.72
C SER A 194 12.52 15.02 2.96
N GLU A 195 12.08 13.90 2.36
CA GLU A 195 12.98 12.99 1.65
C GLU A 195 13.37 13.46 0.24
N VAL A 196 12.50 14.19 -0.48
CA VAL A 196 12.88 14.80 -1.78
C VAL A 196 13.94 15.90 -1.59
N SER A 197 13.95 16.62 -0.47
CA SER A 197 15.07 17.52 -0.14
C SER A 197 16.36 16.78 0.24
N HIS A 198 16.27 15.56 0.79
CA HIS A 198 17.44 14.71 1.06
C HIS A 198 17.99 13.99 -0.19
N LEU A 199 17.20 13.89 -1.27
CA LEU A 199 17.66 13.39 -2.57
C LEU A 199 18.63 14.36 -3.28
N PHE A 200 18.57 15.65 -2.96
CA PHE A 200 19.46 16.69 -3.52
C PHE A 200 20.48 17.24 -2.52
N LYS A 201 20.41 16.83 -1.25
CA LYS A 201 21.38 17.20 -0.22
C LYS A 201 21.85 15.94 0.49
N GLY A 202 23.11 15.56 0.23
CA GLY A 202 23.77 14.41 0.86
C GLY A 202 23.46 14.38 2.36
N GLN A 203 23.01 13.21 2.85
CA GLN A 203 22.62 13.05 4.24
C GLN A 203 23.83 13.22 5.16
N PRO A 204 23.76 14.05 6.22
CA PRO A 204 24.72 13.95 7.30
C PRO A 204 24.46 12.64 8.05
N ALA A 205 25.51 11.83 8.15
CA ALA A 205 25.55 10.68 9.04
C ALA A 205 25.45 11.20 10.48
N ASN A 206 24.37 10.82 11.19
CA ASN A 206 24.31 10.53 12.64
C ASN A 206 22.97 10.96 13.30
N ARG A 207 21.82 10.50 12.78
CA ARG A 207 20.55 10.50 13.53
C ARG A 207 20.05 9.07 13.68
N ARG A 208 19.60 8.72 14.90
CA ARG A 208 18.92 7.44 15.24
C ARG A 208 18.03 7.01 14.07
N GLN A 209 18.23 5.81 13.54
CA GLN A 209 17.53 5.30 12.36
C GLN A 209 16.04 5.08 12.68
N SER A 210 15.23 6.13 12.57
CA SER A 210 13.77 6.03 12.68
C SER A 210 13.22 5.18 11.54
N ILE A 211 12.35 4.23 11.86
CA ILE A 211 11.63 3.41 10.89
C ILE A 211 10.66 4.30 10.13
N THR A 212 10.82 4.37 8.82
CA THR A 212 9.90 5.06 7.92
C THR A 212 9.18 4.03 7.05
N LEU A 213 8.09 4.44 6.41
CA LEU A 213 7.38 3.59 5.46
C LEU A 213 8.33 3.03 4.38
N TYR A 214 9.32 3.81 3.95
CA TYR A 214 10.25 3.44 2.89
C TYR A 214 11.44 2.60 3.37
N THR A 215 11.55 2.29 4.67
CA THR A 215 12.49 1.28 5.18
C THR A 215 12.33 -0.05 4.44
N CYS A 216 11.11 -0.38 4.02
CA CYS A 216 10.83 -1.57 3.18
C CYS A 216 11.39 -1.52 1.76
N LEU A 217 11.75 -0.33 1.26
CA LEU A 217 12.30 -0.14 -0.09
C LEU A 217 13.82 -0.02 -0.11
N ARG A 218 14.50 -0.07 1.05
CA ARG A 218 15.95 0.18 1.17
C ARG A 218 16.81 -0.76 0.30
N HIS A 219 16.33 -1.97 0.03
CA HIS A 219 17.00 -2.97 -0.80
C HIS A 219 16.41 -3.11 -2.22
N SER A 220 15.46 -2.26 -2.62
CA SER A 220 14.92 -2.29 -3.99
C SER A 220 15.87 -1.55 -4.96
N PRO A 221 16.18 -2.12 -6.14
CA PRO A 221 17.04 -1.46 -7.12
C PRO A 221 16.39 -0.16 -7.59
N ARG A 222 17.18 0.92 -7.68
CA ARG A 222 16.71 2.25 -8.08
C ARG A 222 16.36 2.24 -9.57
N GLY A 223 15.18 2.76 -9.92
CA GLY A 223 14.65 2.79 -11.30
C GLY A 223 13.14 3.02 -11.35
N MET A 224 12.51 2.92 -12.53
CA MET A 224 11.07 3.12 -12.71
C MET A 224 10.21 2.20 -11.83
N SER A 225 10.66 0.96 -11.60
CA SER A 225 10.01 -0.01 -10.70
C SER A 225 10.04 0.44 -9.23
N TYR A 226 11.14 1.07 -8.78
CA TYR A 226 11.23 1.66 -7.45
C TYR A 226 10.23 2.81 -7.29
N PHE A 227 10.17 3.71 -8.29
CA PHE A 227 9.23 4.82 -8.28
C PHE A 227 7.79 4.34 -8.26
N ALA A 228 7.43 3.34 -9.07
CA ALA A 228 6.10 2.73 -9.05
C ALA A 228 5.75 2.13 -7.68
N LYS A 229 6.70 1.43 -7.02
CA LYS A 229 6.52 0.92 -5.65
C LYS A 229 6.34 2.05 -4.64
N GLN A 230 7.13 3.11 -4.75
CA GLN A 230 7.06 4.29 -3.89
C GLN A 230 5.72 5.02 -4.05
N LEU A 231 5.27 5.23 -5.28
CA LEU A 231 3.97 5.82 -5.60
C LEU A 231 2.84 4.98 -5.02
N LYS A 232 2.86 3.66 -5.28
CA LYS A 232 1.86 2.72 -4.77
C LYS A 232 1.79 2.72 -3.24
N LEU A 233 2.92 2.74 -2.55
CA LEU A 233 2.98 2.83 -1.08
C LEU A 233 2.47 4.18 -0.56
N SER A 234 2.80 5.27 -1.25
CA SER A 234 2.37 6.61 -0.89
C SER A 234 0.85 6.76 -1.03
N VAL A 235 0.27 6.26 -2.12
CA VAL A 235 -1.19 6.22 -2.33
C VAL A 235 -1.87 5.40 -1.24
N ARG A 236 -1.36 4.21 -0.90
CA ARG A 236 -1.93 3.38 0.18
C ARG A 236 -1.85 4.04 1.54
N THR A 237 -0.77 4.78 1.80
CA THR A 237 -0.59 5.56 3.03
C THR A 237 -1.58 6.72 3.12
N LEU A 238 -1.93 7.35 1.99
CA LEU A 238 -2.97 8.37 1.97
C LEU A 238 -4.35 7.78 2.29
N VAL A 239 -4.66 6.62 1.71
CA VAL A 239 -5.94 5.93 1.93
C VAL A 239 -6.07 5.43 3.38
N HIS A 240 -5.00 4.90 3.97
CA HIS A 240 -4.99 4.32 5.32
C HIS A 240 -4.19 5.16 6.33
N TYR A 241 -4.26 6.49 6.22
CA TYR A 241 -3.36 7.40 6.93
C TYR A 241 -3.32 7.18 8.44
N GLN A 242 -4.48 7.08 9.11
CA GLN A 242 -4.54 6.91 10.56
C GLN A 242 -3.89 5.59 11.00
N GLN A 243 -4.15 4.49 10.28
CA GLN A 243 -3.56 3.19 10.56
C GLN A 243 -2.05 3.21 10.32
N THR A 244 -1.59 3.83 9.23
CA THR A 244 -0.16 3.96 8.94
C THR A 244 0.58 4.72 10.03
N GLN A 245 0.02 5.84 10.52
CA GLN A 245 0.67 6.62 11.58
C GLN A 245 0.79 5.82 12.88
N ARG A 246 -0.29 5.14 13.29
CA ARG A 246 -0.25 4.26 14.48
C ARG A 246 0.75 3.12 14.30
N TRP A 247 0.82 2.54 13.11
CA TRP A 247 1.73 1.44 12.81
C TRP A 247 3.19 1.86 12.83
N LEU A 248 3.52 3.02 12.26
CA LEU A 248 4.87 3.58 12.33
C LEU A 248 5.23 4.02 13.75
N ALA A 249 4.30 4.60 14.50
CA ALA A 249 4.51 4.94 15.90
C ALA A 249 4.86 3.69 16.73
N TYR A 250 4.14 2.58 16.52
CA TYR A 250 4.42 1.29 17.14
C TYR A 250 5.84 0.80 16.87
N TRP A 251 6.27 0.77 15.60
CA TRP A 251 7.62 0.32 15.23
C TRP A 251 8.76 1.25 15.65
N ASN A 252 8.44 2.49 16.00
CA ASN A 252 9.40 3.45 16.55
C ASN A 252 9.32 3.57 18.08
N ALA A 253 8.47 2.78 18.76
CA ALA A 253 8.25 2.92 20.20
C ALA A 253 9.49 2.59 21.03
N THR A 254 10.22 1.53 20.70
CA THR A 254 11.47 1.15 21.39
C THR A 254 12.58 0.76 20.40
N PRO A 255 13.86 0.76 20.82
CA PRO A 255 14.96 0.32 19.97
C PRO A 255 14.81 -1.12 19.47
N MET A 256 14.19 -2.00 20.26
CA MET A 256 13.96 -3.39 19.83
C MET A 256 12.88 -3.50 18.75
N HIS A 257 11.80 -2.71 18.86
CA HIS A 257 10.80 -2.60 17.78
C HIS A 257 11.48 -2.17 16.48
N ALA A 258 12.30 -1.12 16.53
CA ALA A 258 13.00 -0.62 15.36
C ALA A 258 13.94 -1.67 14.75
N LYS A 259 14.71 -2.40 15.58
CA LYS A 259 15.59 -3.49 15.12
C LYS A 259 14.80 -4.60 14.41
N LEU A 260 13.67 -5.03 14.98
CA LEU A 260 12.84 -6.07 14.40
C LEU A 260 12.20 -5.64 13.08
N ALA A 261 11.71 -4.39 13.00
CA ALA A 261 11.18 -3.82 11.76
C ALA A 261 12.25 -3.70 10.66
N GLN A 262 13.51 -3.39 11.02
CA GLN A 262 14.63 -3.37 10.07
C GLN A 262 15.01 -4.77 9.58
N ALA A 263 14.99 -5.77 10.47
CA ALA A 263 15.24 -7.16 10.11
C ALA A 263 14.12 -7.73 9.23
N THR A 264 12.89 -7.21 9.34
CA THR A 264 11.72 -7.69 8.60
C THR A 264 10.99 -6.59 7.82
N PRO A 265 11.60 -5.95 6.81
CA PRO A 265 11.02 -4.74 6.21
C PRO A 265 9.64 -4.96 5.53
N ARG A 266 9.31 -6.20 5.15
CA ARG A 266 7.99 -6.57 4.59
C ARG A 266 6.84 -6.37 5.57
N LEU A 267 7.12 -6.40 6.87
CA LEU A 267 6.17 -6.16 7.95
C LEU A 267 5.43 -4.82 7.81
N LEU A 268 6.15 -3.77 7.40
CA LEU A 268 5.60 -2.42 7.25
C LEU A 268 4.49 -2.33 6.19
N GLN A 269 4.46 -3.27 5.24
CA GLN A 269 3.45 -3.29 4.18
C GLN A 269 2.26 -4.21 4.49
N LYS A 270 2.31 -5.01 5.56
CA LYS A 270 1.30 -6.04 5.86
C LYS A 270 -0.08 -5.43 6.10
N ILE A 271 -0.14 -4.24 6.71
CA ILE A 271 -1.41 -3.53 6.97
C ILE A 271 -2.20 -3.18 5.71
N TYR A 272 -1.58 -3.19 4.52
CA TYR A 272 -2.23 -2.81 3.25
C TYR A 272 -2.67 -3.99 2.39
N ARG A 273 -2.44 -5.24 2.82
CA ARG A 273 -2.71 -6.44 2.01
C ARG A 273 -3.40 -7.51 2.87
N PRO A 274 -4.21 -8.40 2.27
CA PRO A 274 -4.79 -9.51 3.02
C PRO A 274 -3.70 -10.31 3.75
N TYR A 275 -3.99 -10.68 5.00
CA TYR A 275 -3.05 -11.30 5.93
C TYR A 275 -3.82 -12.25 6.86
N GLN A 276 -3.27 -13.45 7.08
CA GLN A 276 -3.81 -14.59 7.83
C GLN A 276 -5.17 -15.11 7.35
N SER A 277 -6.20 -14.28 7.36
CA SER A 277 -7.55 -14.59 6.90
C SER A 277 -8.13 -13.44 6.05
N LEU A 278 -8.87 -13.78 5.00
CA LEU A 278 -9.59 -12.82 4.14
C LEU A 278 -10.68 -12.05 4.90
N ARG A 279 -11.09 -12.55 6.07
CA ARG A 279 -12.07 -11.88 6.93
C ARG A 279 -11.50 -10.66 7.64
N LEU A 280 -10.19 -10.59 7.82
CA LEU A 280 -9.57 -9.52 8.58
C LEU A 280 -9.56 -8.22 7.77
N ARG A 281 -10.31 -7.22 8.27
CA ARG A 281 -10.28 -5.86 7.72
C ARG A 281 -8.98 -5.17 8.12
N SER A 282 -8.72 -4.00 7.55
CA SER A 282 -7.47 -3.27 7.78
C SER A 282 -7.14 -3.03 9.26
N GLN A 283 -8.15 -2.64 10.05
CA GLN A 283 -7.99 -2.43 11.48
C GLN A 283 -7.75 -3.75 12.23
N ASP A 284 -8.51 -4.80 11.92
CA ASP A 284 -8.39 -6.11 12.58
C ASP A 284 -7.01 -6.73 12.33
N ARG A 285 -6.47 -6.59 11.11
CA ARG A 285 -5.10 -6.99 10.76
C ARG A 285 -4.06 -6.25 11.60
N MET A 286 -4.20 -4.94 11.74
CA MET A 286 -3.27 -4.15 12.54
C MET A 286 -3.33 -4.56 14.01
N ASN A 287 -4.53 -4.72 14.57
CA ASN A 287 -4.73 -5.13 15.96
C ASN A 287 -4.10 -6.50 16.23
N LEU A 288 -4.30 -7.46 15.32
CA LEU A 288 -3.68 -8.78 15.41
C LEU A 288 -2.16 -8.71 15.37
N LEU A 289 -1.59 -7.93 14.44
CA LEU A 289 -0.13 -7.77 14.33
C LEU A 289 0.46 -7.11 15.58
N VAL A 290 -0.17 -6.04 16.08
CA VAL A 290 0.25 -5.39 17.34
C VAL A 290 0.16 -6.38 18.50
N SER A 291 -0.96 -7.08 18.64
CA SER A 291 -1.19 -8.10 19.68
C SER A 291 -0.15 -9.23 19.62
N HIS A 292 0.24 -9.66 18.43
CA HIS A 292 1.31 -10.64 18.23
C HIS A 292 2.65 -10.13 18.78
N TYR A 293 3.08 -8.94 18.37
CA TYR A 293 4.39 -8.44 18.78
C TYR A 293 4.42 -8.05 20.26
N ASP A 294 3.33 -7.48 20.79
CA ASP A 294 3.19 -7.24 22.23
C ASP A 294 3.28 -8.54 23.03
N PHE A 295 2.74 -9.64 22.51
CA PHE A 295 2.91 -10.96 23.10
C PHE A 295 4.38 -11.42 23.06
N ILE A 296 5.05 -11.30 21.90
CA ILE A 296 6.48 -11.64 21.76
C ILE A 296 7.34 -10.85 22.76
N PHE A 297 7.11 -9.55 22.92
CA PHE A 297 7.85 -8.72 23.86
C PHE A 297 7.55 -9.08 25.32
N ARG A 298 6.28 -9.29 25.67
CA ARG A 298 5.89 -9.69 27.05
C ARG A 298 6.49 -11.04 27.46
N GLN A 299 6.61 -11.97 26.53
CA GLN A 299 7.17 -13.30 26.77
C GLN A 299 8.71 -13.36 26.65
N GLY A 300 9.39 -12.24 26.37
CA GLY A 300 10.84 -12.20 26.22
C GLY A 300 11.38 -12.96 24.99
N LEU A 301 10.56 -13.10 23.95
CA LEU A 301 10.89 -13.86 22.74
C LEU A 301 11.53 -13.00 21.64
N ASP A 302 11.65 -11.70 21.86
CA ASP A 302 12.14 -10.70 20.91
C ASP A 302 13.52 -11.03 20.34
N THR A 303 14.43 -11.55 21.16
CA THR A 303 15.78 -11.96 20.71
C THR A 303 15.75 -13.17 19.78
N LEU A 304 14.94 -14.19 20.10
CA LEU A 304 14.74 -15.37 19.25
C LEU A 304 14.10 -14.97 17.92
N ILE A 305 13.05 -14.14 17.95
CA ILE A 305 12.35 -13.71 16.74
C ILE A 305 13.26 -12.82 15.88
N LEU A 306 14.09 -11.97 16.48
CA LEU A 306 15.07 -11.18 15.73
C LEU A 306 16.09 -12.06 15.01
N ARG A 307 16.60 -13.12 15.65
CA ARG A 307 17.48 -14.11 15.00
C ARG A 307 16.74 -14.86 13.89
N ALA A 308 15.52 -15.32 14.17
CA ALA A 308 14.66 -16.04 13.22
C ALA A 308 14.25 -15.20 11.99
N ALA A 309 14.27 -13.88 12.12
CA ALA A 309 14.06 -12.94 11.01
C ALA A 309 15.28 -12.82 10.09
N GLN A 310 16.49 -13.05 10.61
CA GLN A 310 17.74 -12.97 9.86
C GLN A 310 18.08 -14.31 9.20
N SER A 311 17.90 -15.41 9.94
CA SER A 311 18.13 -16.76 9.46
C SER A 311 17.26 -17.75 10.22
N ALA A 312 16.90 -18.87 9.58
CA ALA A 312 16.13 -19.92 10.25
C ALA A 312 16.90 -20.47 11.47
N GLN A 313 16.24 -20.58 12.61
CA GLN A 313 16.82 -21.07 13.86
C GLN A 313 16.42 -22.52 14.10
N VAL A 314 17.39 -23.37 14.41
CA VAL A 314 17.13 -24.77 14.79
C VAL A 314 16.60 -24.78 16.21
N LEU A 315 15.36 -25.23 16.40
CA LEU A 315 14.78 -25.40 17.74
C LEU A 315 15.25 -26.71 18.37
N GLY A 316 15.35 -27.76 17.56
CA GLY A 316 15.87 -29.06 17.99
C GLY A 316 15.62 -30.13 16.94
N SER A 317 15.99 -31.37 17.27
CA SER A 317 15.81 -32.53 16.39
C SER A 317 15.34 -33.76 17.16
N PHE A 318 14.81 -34.73 16.43
CA PHE A 318 14.40 -36.03 16.96
C PHE A 318 14.64 -37.13 15.93
N ASN A 319 14.79 -38.37 16.41
CA ASN A 319 15.08 -39.52 15.55
C ASN A 319 13.82 -40.33 15.27
N GLY A 320 13.64 -40.71 14.01
CA GLY A 320 12.65 -41.68 13.57
C GLY A 320 13.05 -43.13 13.84
N LYS A 321 12.20 -44.07 13.43
CA LYS A 321 12.36 -45.53 13.61
C LYS A 321 13.64 -46.07 12.96
N SER A 322 14.02 -45.55 11.81
CA SER A 322 15.23 -45.91 11.05
C SER A 322 16.52 -45.27 11.58
N GLY A 323 16.41 -44.36 12.55
CA GLY A 323 17.51 -43.49 12.98
C GLY A 323 17.64 -42.20 12.16
N ALA A 324 16.79 -41.98 11.14
CA ALA A 324 16.75 -40.73 10.41
C ALA A 324 16.47 -39.54 11.34
N VAL A 325 17.22 -38.45 11.14
CA VAL A 325 17.11 -37.24 11.95
C VAL A 325 16.11 -36.29 11.32
N TYR A 326 15.11 -35.89 12.09
CA TYR A 326 14.16 -34.84 11.74
C TYR A 326 14.49 -33.57 12.52
N GLU A 327 14.56 -32.45 11.82
CA GLU A 327 14.95 -31.17 12.38
C GLU A 327 13.79 -30.18 12.35
N ILE A 328 13.56 -29.49 13.47
CA ILE A 328 12.51 -28.48 13.64
C ILE A 328 13.17 -27.11 13.60
N ARG A 329 12.83 -26.30 12.59
CA ARG A 329 13.38 -24.96 12.40
C ARG A 329 12.29 -23.90 12.55
N LEU A 330 12.65 -22.75 13.13
CA LEU A 330 11.81 -21.56 13.25
C LEU A 330 12.30 -20.46 12.31
N SER A 331 11.39 -19.83 11.60
CA SER A 331 11.66 -18.60 10.85
C SER A 331 10.61 -17.54 11.12
N ALA A 332 10.99 -16.26 11.04
CA ALA A 332 10.07 -15.14 11.20
C ALA A 332 9.90 -14.40 9.86
N ILE A 333 8.66 -14.11 9.47
CA ILE A 333 8.29 -13.39 8.24
C ILE A 333 9.02 -13.97 7.01
N ALA A 334 8.93 -15.29 6.85
CA ALA A 334 9.60 -16.04 5.79
C ALA A 334 8.68 -16.26 4.57
N THR A 335 8.79 -17.42 3.92
CA THR A 335 8.05 -17.77 2.69
C THR A 335 6.52 -17.72 2.84
N LEU A 336 6.00 -17.81 4.07
CA LEU A 336 4.58 -17.79 4.42
C LEU A 336 4.14 -16.46 5.07
N ASP A 337 4.79 -15.35 4.73
CA ASP A 337 4.58 -14.02 5.34
C ASP A 337 3.17 -13.42 5.22
N ARG A 338 2.29 -14.02 4.42
CA ARG A 338 0.88 -13.63 4.29
C ARG A 338 -0.05 -14.45 5.17
N GLU A 339 0.42 -15.57 5.70
CA GLU A 339 -0.39 -16.55 6.41
C GLU A 339 0.01 -16.66 7.89
N GLY A 340 1.20 -16.17 8.28
CA GLY A 340 1.60 -16.01 9.68
C GLY A 340 2.77 -15.05 9.88
N GLU A 341 3.07 -14.73 11.15
CA GLU A 341 4.29 -14.00 11.53
C GLU A 341 5.47 -14.95 11.72
N LEU A 342 5.21 -16.16 12.22
CA LEU A 342 6.20 -17.20 12.46
C LEU A 342 5.90 -18.42 11.60
N ALA A 343 6.93 -19.18 11.27
CA ALA A 343 6.79 -20.47 10.60
C ALA A 343 7.67 -21.52 11.26
N LEU A 344 7.11 -22.71 11.52
CA LEU A 344 7.90 -23.90 11.80
C LEU A 344 8.05 -24.72 10.53
N ASP A 345 9.27 -25.15 10.28
CA ASP A 345 9.61 -26.04 9.18
C ASP A 345 10.17 -27.36 9.74
N LEU A 346 9.68 -28.48 9.22
CA LEU A 346 10.20 -29.81 9.50
C LEU A 346 11.07 -30.28 8.33
N TYR A 347 12.31 -30.62 8.64
CA TYR A 347 13.30 -31.09 7.68
C TYR A 347 13.64 -32.56 7.91
N SER A 348 13.92 -33.26 6.83
CA SER A 348 14.53 -34.60 6.81
C SER A 348 15.55 -34.60 5.68
N ASP A 349 16.79 -35.01 5.97
CA ASP A 349 17.87 -35.07 4.98
C ASP A 349 18.04 -33.76 4.18
N GLN A 350 18.08 -32.63 4.90
CA GLN A 350 18.14 -31.26 4.35
C GLN A 350 16.97 -30.85 3.42
N GLN A 351 16.01 -31.73 3.17
CA GLN A 351 14.80 -31.46 2.42
C GLN A 351 13.66 -31.07 3.35
N ARG A 352 12.94 -30.01 2.98
CA ARG A 352 11.78 -29.55 3.74
C ARG A 352 10.59 -30.48 3.50
N LEU A 353 10.07 -31.08 4.57
CA LEU A 353 8.90 -31.94 4.54
C LEU A 353 7.61 -31.14 4.71
N PHE A 354 7.52 -30.29 5.74
CA PHE A 354 6.32 -29.48 5.99
C PHE A 354 6.69 -28.11 6.53
N SER A 355 5.83 -27.13 6.26
CA SER A 355 5.86 -25.78 6.83
C SER A 355 4.51 -25.46 7.44
N ILE A 356 4.48 -24.89 8.64
CA ILE A 356 3.27 -24.39 9.28
C ILE A 356 3.46 -22.93 9.69
N ALA A 357 2.58 -22.05 9.23
CA ALA A 357 2.62 -20.62 9.55
C ALA A 357 1.62 -20.31 10.66
N PHE A 358 2.09 -19.59 11.68
CA PHE A 358 1.29 -19.27 12.85
C PHE A 358 1.57 -17.87 13.39
N THR A 359 0.62 -17.35 14.16
CA THR A 359 0.65 -16.02 14.77
C THR A 359 -0.02 -16.07 16.13
N PHE A 360 0.67 -15.61 17.17
CA PHE A 360 0.03 -15.37 18.47
C PHE A 360 -0.98 -14.23 18.40
N ASN A 361 -2.14 -14.43 19.01
CA ASN A 361 -3.11 -13.41 19.35
C ASN A 361 -3.09 -13.24 20.87
N GLY A 362 -2.24 -12.35 21.37
CA GLY A 362 -2.03 -12.12 22.81
C GLY A 362 -3.11 -11.29 23.49
N SER A 363 -4.34 -11.25 22.95
CA SER A 363 -5.44 -10.48 23.54
C SER A 363 -5.88 -11.12 24.86
N GLU A 364 -5.74 -10.40 25.96
CA GLU A 364 -6.18 -10.87 27.27
C GLU A 364 -7.71 -10.79 27.43
N PRO A 365 -8.32 -11.66 28.27
CA PRO A 365 -7.72 -12.62 29.21
C PRO A 365 -7.36 -14.00 28.61
N ASN A 366 -7.67 -14.23 27.33
CA ASN A 366 -7.52 -15.54 26.70
C ASN A 366 -6.60 -15.42 25.47
N PRO A 367 -5.27 -15.45 25.65
CA PRO A 367 -4.37 -15.47 24.51
C PRO A 367 -4.64 -16.72 23.68
N GLY A 368 -4.51 -16.58 22.38
CA GLY A 368 -4.68 -17.65 21.41
C GLY A 368 -3.54 -17.68 20.42
N ILE A 369 -3.53 -18.71 19.59
CA ILE A 369 -2.57 -18.86 18.51
C ILE A 369 -3.32 -19.25 17.25
N GLY A 370 -3.05 -18.56 16.14
CA GLY A 370 -3.70 -18.78 14.86
C GLY A 370 -2.77 -19.50 13.89
N ILE A 371 -3.23 -20.56 13.22
CA ILE A 371 -2.54 -21.19 12.09
C ILE A 371 -3.21 -20.72 10.80
N GLY A 372 -2.46 -19.97 9.97
CA GLY A 372 -2.96 -19.53 8.67
C GLY A 372 -2.63 -20.47 7.53
N CYS A 373 -1.65 -21.37 7.71
CA CYS A 373 -1.22 -22.26 6.64
C CYS A 373 -0.47 -23.49 7.14
N LEU A 374 -0.69 -24.60 6.44
CA LEU A 374 0.08 -25.84 6.54
C LEU A 374 0.39 -26.32 5.11
N GLN A 375 1.66 -26.38 4.75
CA GLN A 375 2.11 -26.79 3.41
C GLN A 375 2.98 -28.03 3.49
N GLY A 376 2.66 -29.02 2.66
CA GLY A 376 3.50 -30.20 2.45
C GLY A 376 4.63 -29.96 1.46
N PRO A 377 5.39 -31.02 1.15
CA PRO A 377 6.50 -30.95 0.22
C PRO A 377 6.01 -30.73 -1.21
N ARG A 378 6.88 -30.17 -2.05
CA ARG A 378 6.67 -30.06 -3.51
C ARG A 378 7.62 -31.00 -4.24
N GLY A 379 7.32 -31.28 -5.50
CA GLY A 379 8.10 -32.20 -6.36
C GLY A 379 7.35 -33.49 -6.68
N SER A 380 7.84 -34.24 -7.66
CA SER A 380 7.27 -35.53 -8.09
C SER A 380 7.34 -36.60 -7.00
N ASP A 381 8.36 -36.55 -6.16
CA ASP A 381 8.63 -37.46 -5.05
C ASP A 381 7.98 -37.02 -3.71
N ALA A 382 7.21 -35.92 -3.70
CA ALA A 382 6.61 -35.36 -2.49
C ALA A 382 5.74 -36.37 -1.72
N GLN A 383 4.89 -37.13 -2.42
CA GLN A 383 4.04 -38.14 -1.78
C GLN A 383 4.86 -39.26 -1.14
N GLU A 384 5.94 -39.68 -1.80
CA GLU A 384 6.81 -40.73 -1.31
C GLU A 384 7.55 -40.30 -0.05
N ARG A 385 8.12 -39.08 -0.04
CA ARG A 385 8.75 -38.51 1.16
C ARG A 385 7.79 -38.47 2.36
N VAL A 386 6.53 -38.08 2.14
CA VAL A 386 5.52 -38.07 3.21
C VAL A 386 5.18 -39.48 3.69
N ARG A 387 5.03 -40.45 2.79
CA ARG A 387 4.79 -41.87 3.14
C ARG A 387 5.96 -42.45 3.93
N HIS A 388 7.18 -42.18 3.50
CA HIS A 388 8.40 -42.61 4.19
C HIS A 388 8.45 -42.02 5.61
N ALA A 389 8.34 -40.70 5.74
CA ALA A 389 8.33 -40.03 7.04
C ALA A 389 7.21 -40.53 7.96
N THR A 390 6.02 -40.81 7.42
CA THR A 390 4.89 -41.34 8.21
C THR A 390 5.21 -42.74 8.77
N ARG A 391 5.80 -43.63 7.96
CA ARG A 391 6.21 -44.97 8.41
C ARG A 391 7.31 -44.89 9.47
N ASP A 392 8.23 -43.96 9.27
CA ASP A 392 9.39 -43.75 10.13
C ASP A 392 9.01 -43.09 11.47
N MET A 393 7.92 -42.32 11.52
CA MET A 393 7.34 -41.74 12.73
C MET A 393 6.28 -42.64 13.41
N PHE A 394 6.41 -43.96 13.30
CA PHE A 394 5.47 -44.93 13.91
C PHE A 394 4.00 -44.69 13.51
N GLY A 395 3.78 -44.34 12.24
CA GLY A 395 2.46 -44.04 11.69
C GLY A 395 1.93 -42.63 12.02
N MET A 396 2.69 -41.79 12.72
CA MET A 396 2.33 -40.38 12.89
C MET A 396 2.49 -39.63 11.56
N ARG A 397 1.41 -39.00 11.09
CA ARG A 397 1.44 -38.15 9.90
C ARG A 397 2.22 -36.87 10.23
N PRO A 398 3.25 -36.48 9.45
CA PRO A 398 4.01 -35.26 9.73
C PRO A 398 3.15 -33.99 9.80
N LYS A 399 2.10 -33.88 8.97
CA LYS A 399 1.12 -32.78 9.04
C LYS A 399 0.47 -32.64 10.43
N GLY A 400 0.14 -33.77 11.09
CA GLY A 400 -0.43 -33.81 12.43
C GLY A 400 0.57 -33.41 13.50
N LEU A 401 1.82 -33.86 13.36
CA LEU A 401 2.91 -33.45 14.23
C LEU A 401 3.10 -31.92 14.20
N MET A 402 3.09 -31.29 13.02
CA MET A 402 3.26 -29.83 12.92
C MET A 402 2.20 -29.04 13.70
N VAL A 403 0.92 -29.44 13.60
CA VAL A 403 -0.15 -28.81 14.37
C VAL A 403 0.03 -29.07 15.86
N ARG A 404 0.42 -30.29 16.24
CA ARG A 404 0.71 -30.64 17.64
C ARG A 404 1.82 -29.76 18.21
N LEU A 405 2.92 -29.53 17.47
CA LEU A 405 4.02 -28.66 17.89
C LEU A 405 3.55 -27.22 18.14
N VAL A 406 2.79 -26.63 17.22
CA VAL A 406 2.26 -25.26 17.39
C VAL A 406 1.29 -25.18 18.57
N ARG A 407 0.44 -26.19 18.74
CA ARG A 407 -0.50 -26.28 19.88
C ARG A 407 0.22 -26.34 21.22
N GLU A 408 1.27 -27.16 21.33
CA GLU A 408 2.08 -27.30 22.55
C GLU A 408 2.92 -26.05 22.85
N ILE A 409 3.47 -25.39 21.81
CA ILE A 409 4.08 -24.06 21.98
C ILE A 409 3.03 -23.08 22.51
N GLY A 410 1.85 -22.99 21.89
CA GLY A 410 0.77 -22.14 22.37
C GLY A 410 0.45 -22.40 23.84
N ARG A 411 0.25 -23.67 24.21
CA ARG A 411 -0.01 -24.11 25.58
C ARG A 411 1.08 -23.68 26.56
N ALA A 412 2.35 -23.88 26.20
CA ALA A 412 3.49 -23.51 27.04
C ALA A 412 3.57 -22.00 27.34
N TYR A 413 3.03 -21.16 26.46
CA TYR A 413 2.92 -19.71 26.65
C TYR A 413 1.50 -19.25 27.03
N GLY A 414 0.69 -20.14 27.61
CA GLY A 414 -0.61 -19.81 28.20
C GLY A 414 -1.75 -19.62 27.22
N CYS A 415 -1.57 -19.91 25.93
CA CYS A 415 -2.66 -19.85 24.97
C CYS A 415 -3.73 -20.89 25.30
N LYS A 416 -5.00 -20.49 25.24
CA LYS A 416 -6.14 -21.38 25.53
C LYS A 416 -6.79 -21.95 24.28
N GLU A 417 -6.66 -21.24 23.16
CA GLU A 417 -7.30 -21.60 21.89
C GLU A 417 -6.32 -21.56 20.72
N LEU A 418 -6.48 -22.55 19.85
CA LEU A 418 -5.86 -22.65 18.53
C LEU A 418 -6.93 -22.35 17.48
N VAL A 419 -6.78 -21.26 16.73
CA VAL A 419 -7.67 -20.90 15.62
C VAL A 419 -7.01 -21.33 14.31
N LEU A 420 -7.73 -22.05 13.47
CA LEU A 420 -7.23 -22.64 12.24
C LEU A 420 -7.98 -22.03 11.05
N VAL A 421 -7.26 -21.48 10.08
CA VAL A 421 -7.89 -20.83 8.93
C VAL A 421 -8.55 -21.87 8.02
N GLY A 422 -9.84 -21.68 7.76
CA GLY A 422 -10.64 -22.50 6.86
C GLY A 422 -10.41 -22.16 5.39
N ASN A 423 -10.72 -23.11 4.50
CA ASN A 423 -10.48 -23.04 3.05
C ASN A 423 -11.02 -21.74 2.42
N GLN A 424 -12.24 -21.34 2.78
CA GLN A 424 -12.93 -20.18 2.23
C GLN A 424 -12.26 -18.84 2.59
N ASN A 425 -11.52 -18.81 3.69
CA ASN A 425 -10.94 -17.60 4.25
C ASN A 425 -9.43 -17.45 3.95
N ARG A 426 -8.82 -18.36 3.19
CA ARG A 426 -7.39 -18.32 2.92
C ARG A 426 -6.97 -17.13 2.07
N VAL A 427 -5.88 -16.47 2.46
CA VAL A 427 -5.33 -15.30 1.73
C VAL A 427 -4.96 -15.61 0.26
N LEU A 428 -4.63 -16.87 -0.06
CA LEU A 428 -4.32 -17.34 -1.41
C LEU A 428 -5.50 -18.05 -2.11
N PHE A 429 -6.75 -17.81 -1.67
CA PHE A 429 -7.96 -18.47 -2.20
C PHE A 429 -8.07 -18.45 -3.73
N HIS A 430 -7.67 -17.36 -4.40
CA HIS A 430 -7.71 -17.29 -5.85
C HIS A 430 -6.75 -18.30 -6.52
N GLN A 431 -5.60 -18.60 -5.91
CA GLN A 431 -4.66 -19.60 -6.44
C GLN A 431 -5.20 -21.04 -6.26
N ILE A 432 -6.01 -21.27 -5.22
CA ILE A 432 -6.76 -22.52 -5.00
C ILE A 432 -7.79 -22.70 -6.11
N ARG A 433 -8.58 -21.66 -6.43
CA ARG A 433 -9.56 -21.70 -7.55
C ARG A 433 -8.91 -21.99 -8.92
N THR A 434 -7.65 -21.60 -9.12
CA THR A 434 -6.91 -21.91 -10.35
C THR A 434 -6.21 -23.28 -10.34
N GLY A 435 -6.46 -24.13 -9.33
CA GLY A 435 -5.87 -25.47 -9.21
C GLY A 435 -4.39 -25.52 -8.83
N LYS A 436 -3.78 -24.37 -8.49
CA LYS A 436 -2.34 -24.27 -8.16
C LYS A 436 -2.03 -24.63 -6.72
N VAL A 437 -3.05 -24.77 -5.87
CA VAL A 437 -2.95 -25.15 -4.45
C VAL A 437 -4.00 -26.21 -4.17
N LEU A 438 -3.55 -27.42 -3.83
CA LEU A 438 -4.38 -28.64 -3.76
C LEU A 438 -4.68 -29.11 -2.33
N ALA A 439 -4.12 -28.46 -1.31
CA ALA A 439 -4.29 -28.92 0.07
C ALA A 439 -5.66 -28.50 0.61
N ASP A 440 -6.53 -29.48 0.92
CA ASP A 440 -7.75 -29.27 1.69
C ASP A 440 -7.41 -29.18 3.19
N TYR A 441 -7.75 -28.05 3.82
CA TYR A 441 -7.54 -27.88 5.26
C TYR A 441 -8.76 -28.26 6.07
N ASP A 442 -9.97 -28.04 5.55
CA ASP A 442 -11.21 -28.23 6.30
C ASP A 442 -11.35 -29.68 6.74
N ASP A 443 -11.13 -30.62 5.81
CA ASP A 443 -11.15 -32.06 6.10
C ASP A 443 -10.11 -32.44 7.15
N PHE A 444 -8.91 -31.85 7.07
CA PHE A 444 -7.84 -32.14 8.01
C PHE A 444 -8.08 -31.52 9.38
N TRP A 445 -8.67 -30.32 9.46
CA TRP A 445 -9.06 -29.69 10.71
C TRP A 445 -10.11 -30.54 11.44
N GLN A 446 -11.08 -31.08 10.69
CA GLN A 446 -12.05 -32.03 11.24
C GLN A 446 -11.38 -33.34 11.68
N GLU A 447 -10.43 -33.88 10.90
CA GLU A 447 -9.65 -35.10 11.23
C GLU A 447 -8.95 -34.98 12.59
N ILE A 448 -8.41 -33.81 12.93
CA ILE A 448 -7.72 -33.55 14.20
C ILE A 448 -8.66 -33.13 15.35
N GLY A 449 -9.97 -33.19 15.14
CA GLY A 449 -10.98 -32.86 16.14
C GLY A 449 -11.23 -31.37 16.35
N ALA A 450 -10.86 -30.52 15.39
CA ALA A 450 -11.22 -29.11 15.46
C ALA A 450 -12.70 -28.89 15.15
N THR A 451 -13.33 -27.99 15.88
CA THR A 451 -14.75 -27.64 15.69
C THR A 451 -14.88 -26.45 14.76
N ARG A 452 -15.83 -26.50 13.82
CA ARG A 452 -16.08 -25.41 12.88
C ARG A 452 -16.80 -24.27 13.58
N ARG A 453 -16.30 -23.04 13.40
CA ARG A 453 -16.89 -21.81 13.94
C ARG A 453 -17.91 -21.22 12.94
N PRO A 454 -18.84 -20.36 13.41
CA PRO A 454 -19.79 -19.66 12.54
C PRO A 454 -19.11 -18.75 11.51
N ASP A 455 -17.88 -18.31 11.78
CA ASP A 455 -17.08 -17.48 10.89
C ASP A 455 -16.37 -18.26 9.77
N GLY A 456 -16.53 -19.58 9.73
CA GLY A 456 -15.91 -20.47 8.75
C GLY A 456 -14.45 -20.82 9.05
N GLU A 457 -13.89 -20.31 10.15
CA GLU A 457 -12.63 -20.82 10.70
C GLU A 457 -12.89 -22.07 11.56
N TYR A 458 -11.84 -22.73 12.01
CA TYR A 458 -11.91 -23.86 12.93
C TYR A 458 -11.23 -23.52 14.25
N GLN A 459 -11.61 -24.19 15.33
CA GLN A 459 -11.00 -24.03 16.65
C GLN A 459 -10.66 -25.36 17.30
N LEU A 460 -9.55 -25.38 18.04
CA LEU A 460 -9.10 -26.49 18.86
C LEU A 460 -8.59 -25.94 20.20
N SER A 461 -8.85 -26.64 21.31
CA SER A 461 -8.36 -26.21 22.63
C SER A 461 -6.83 -26.35 22.71
N CYS A 462 -6.12 -25.34 23.20
CA CYS A 462 -4.70 -25.46 23.59
C CYS A 462 -4.51 -26.06 25.01
N GLY A 463 -5.60 -26.34 25.73
CA GLY A 463 -5.56 -26.97 27.04
C GLY A 463 -5.04 -28.41 27.02
N ASP A 464 -5.29 -29.14 28.10
CA ASP A 464 -4.78 -30.51 28.27
C ASP A 464 -5.09 -31.39 27.07
N ILE A 465 -4.03 -31.97 26.51
CA ILE A 465 -4.14 -32.87 25.38
C ILE A 465 -4.22 -34.29 25.93
N PRO A 466 -5.36 -35.00 25.78
CA PRO A 466 -5.52 -36.32 26.37
C PRO A 466 -4.43 -37.27 25.88
N VAL A 467 -3.76 -37.94 26.81
CA VAL A 467 -2.84 -39.03 26.47
C VAL A 467 -3.70 -40.20 26.00
N PRO A 468 -3.40 -40.81 24.84
CA PRO A 468 -4.16 -41.97 24.36
C PRO A 468 -4.14 -43.10 25.39
N ASP A 469 -5.31 -43.63 25.74
CA ASP A 469 -5.40 -44.82 26.59
C ASP A 469 -4.84 -46.04 25.85
N LEU A 470 -3.73 -46.57 26.34
CA LEU A 470 -3.05 -47.71 25.77
C LEU A 470 -3.81 -49.02 25.97
N LEU A 471 -4.69 -49.11 26.97
CA LEU A 471 -5.48 -50.30 27.24
C LEU A 471 -6.58 -50.50 26.18
N ALA A 472 -7.17 -49.40 25.71
CA ALA A 472 -8.14 -49.37 24.61
C ALA A 472 -7.54 -49.79 23.24
N ILE A 473 -6.22 -49.81 23.10
CA ILE A 473 -5.53 -50.23 21.86
C ILE A 473 -5.31 -51.76 21.90
N PRO A 474 -5.56 -52.51 20.80
CA PRO A 474 -5.25 -53.93 20.73
C PRO A 474 -3.79 -54.22 21.08
N SER A 475 -3.54 -55.29 21.85
CA SER A 475 -2.22 -55.61 22.43
C SER A 475 -1.08 -55.60 21.40
N SER A 476 -1.32 -56.12 20.19
CA SER A 476 -0.36 -56.16 19.08
C SER A 476 0.10 -54.78 18.59
N LYS A 477 -0.74 -53.74 18.76
CA LYS A 477 -0.45 -52.36 18.32
C LYS A 477 0.01 -51.45 19.45
N ARG A 478 0.00 -51.92 20.70
CA ARG A 478 0.36 -51.10 21.89
C ARG A 478 1.82 -50.65 21.88
N SER A 479 2.75 -51.49 21.43
CA SER A 479 4.17 -51.15 21.38
C SER A 479 4.45 -50.01 20.39
N GLU A 480 3.85 -50.05 19.22
CA GLU A 480 3.95 -48.99 18.21
C GLU A 480 3.27 -47.70 18.69
N ALA A 481 2.10 -47.80 19.32
CA ALA A 481 1.42 -46.64 19.91
C ALA A 481 2.27 -45.95 21.00
N ARG A 482 2.94 -46.72 21.88
CA ARG A 482 3.87 -46.19 22.88
C ARG A 482 5.04 -45.45 22.23
N LYS A 483 5.70 -46.06 21.24
CA LYS A 483 6.81 -45.43 20.51
C LYS A 483 6.39 -44.14 19.78
N ARG A 484 5.17 -44.11 19.25
CA ARG A 484 4.59 -42.91 18.64
C ARG A 484 4.39 -41.78 19.67
N ILE A 485 3.86 -42.09 20.85
CA ILE A 485 3.71 -41.10 21.94
C ILE A 485 5.08 -40.56 22.34
N GLU A 486 6.05 -41.45 22.59
CA GLU A 486 7.41 -41.08 22.98
C GLU A 486 8.12 -40.21 21.92
N LEU A 487 8.00 -40.55 20.64
CA LEU A 487 8.53 -39.74 19.53
C LEU A 487 7.88 -38.35 19.50
N THR A 488 6.57 -38.27 19.75
CA THR A 488 5.84 -36.99 19.80
C THR A 488 6.33 -36.14 20.95
N GLU A 489 6.49 -36.73 22.14
CA GLU A 489 7.01 -36.06 23.32
C GLU A 489 8.44 -35.56 23.08
N ARG A 490 9.32 -36.38 22.50
CA ARG A 490 10.68 -35.97 22.12
C ARG A 490 10.67 -34.78 21.15
N ALA A 491 9.83 -34.81 20.13
CA ALA A 491 9.70 -33.70 19.18
C ALA A 491 9.16 -32.42 19.84
N VAL A 492 8.17 -32.54 20.74
CA VAL A 492 7.61 -31.42 21.50
C VAL A 492 8.66 -30.83 22.44
N GLN A 493 9.39 -31.66 23.20
CA GLN A 493 10.45 -31.20 24.10
C GLN A 493 11.57 -30.49 23.33
N ALA A 494 12.00 -31.05 22.20
CA ALA A 494 12.98 -30.43 21.33
C ALA A 494 12.51 -29.04 20.85
N ALA A 495 11.26 -28.93 20.38
CA ALA A 495 10.70 -27.65 19.95
C ALA A 495 10.57 -26.64 21.09
N LEU A 496 10.03 -27.04 22.25
CA LEU A 496 9.82 -26.15 23.40
C LEU A 496 11.15 -25.68 24.00
N HIS A 497 12.14 -26.56 24.12
CA HIS A 497 13.46 -26.20 24.63
C HIS A 497 14.08 -25.10 23.76
N GLY A 498 14.16 -25.30 22.45
CA GLY A 498 14.67 -24.29 21.52
C GLY A 498 13.84 -23.01 21.49
N PHE A 499 12.52 -23.12 21.57
CA PHE A 499 11.62 -21.97 21.54
C PHE A 499 11.69 -21.11 22.81
N SER A 500 12.01 -21.72 23.96
CA SER A 500 12.19 -21.00 25.23
C SER A 500 13.46 -20.16 25.32
N GLY A 501 14.35 -20.22 24.32
CA GLY A 501 15.54 -19.39 24.29
C GLY A 501 16.60 -19.76 25.34
N ARG A 502 16.48 -20.90 26.05
CA ARG A 502 17.58 -21.49 26.85
C ARG A 502 18.66 -22.08 25.93
N PHE A 503 19.24 -21.25 25.08
CA PHE A 503 20.53 -21.54 24.50
C PHE A 503 21.52 -21.49 25.66
N LYS A 504 22.15 -22.61 26.01
CA LYS A 504 23.32 -22.59 26.88
C LYS A 504 24.25 -21.52 26.32
N GLN A 505 24.47 -20.44 27.08
CA GLN A 505 25.63 -19.59 26.88
C GLN A 505 26.82 -20.51 27.10
N VAL A 506 27.45 -20.93 26.01
CA VAL A 506 28.79 -21.52 26.03
C VAL A 506 29.76 -20.38 25.83
#